data_AF-A0A846DPS9-F1
#
_entry.id   AF-A0A846DPS9-F1
#
_cell.length_a   1.000
_cell.length_b   1.000
_cell.length_c   1.000
_cell.angle_alpha   90.00
_cell.angle_beta   90.00
_cell.angle_gamma   90.00
#
_symmetry.space_group_name_H-M   'P 1'
#
loop_
_entity.id
_entity.type
_entity.pdbx_description
1 polymer ?
#
loop_
_entity_poly.entity_id
_entity_poly.type
_entity_poly.pdbx_seq_one_letter_code
_entity_poly.pdbx_strand_id
1 'polypeptide(L)'
;MGKEGINHAPLSDLFTMLLFAWFVQHTDQILNTFSGCLLEKPQKRSGAPDLVVYLGEDYPKWQQGESRYINLDKWRVPNLVGEISDTTLSTDLDEKKHLYADLGIREYWVIDVQAKRVFAFQLQEN
;
A
#
# COMPACT_ATOMS: atom_id res chain seq x y z
N MET A 1 -15.33 7.34 10.49
CA MET A 1 -14.56 6.73 11.61
C MET A 1 -13.86 5.51 11.05
N GLY A 2 -12.55 5.41 11.20
CA GLY A 2 -11.76 4.26 10.72
C GLY A 2 -12.21 2.98 11.43
N LYS A 3 -12.25 1.87 10.69
CA LYS A 3 -12.55 0.52 11.22
C LYS A 3 -11.32 -0.13 11.86
N GLU A 4 -10.24 0.64 11.99
CA GLU A 4 -8.92 0.19 12.44
C GLU A 4 -8.94 -0.04 13.95
N GLY A 5 -8.59 -1.27 14.36
CA GLY A 5 -8.48 -1.62 15.78
C GLY A 5 -7.16 -1.12 16.39
N ILE A 6 -7.05 -1.18 17.72
CA ILE A 6 -5.86 -0.68 18.46
C ILE A 6 -4.55 -1.34 18.03
N ASN A 7 -4.61 -2.55 17.46
CA ASN A 7 -3.45 -3.29 17.00
C ASN A 7 -2.99 -2.87 15.60
N HIS A 8 -3.81 -2.13 14.85
CA HIS A 8 -3.52 -1.71 13.47
C HIS A 8 -2.32 -0.76 13.40
N ALA A 9 -2.41 0.38 14.10
CA ALA A 9 -1.38 1.41 14.12
C ALA A 9 0.03 0.89 14.49
N PRO A 10 0.24 0.17 15.63
CA PRO A 10 1.57 -0.30 15.98
C PRO A 10 2.13 -1.34 14.99
N LEU A 11 1.28 -2.11 14.31
CA LEU A 11 1.74 -3.03 13.28
C LEU A 11 2.09 -2.32 11.97
N SER A 12 1.35 -1.29 11.58
CA SER A 12 1.74 -0.41 10.48
C SER A 12 3.14 0.19 10.71
N ASP A 13 3.38 0.70 11.92
CA ASP A 13 4.69 1.22 12.30
C ASP A 13 5.78 0.14 12.26
N LEU A 14 5.48 -1.07 12.77
CA LEU A 14 6.39 -2.20 12.73
C LEU A 14 6.79 -2.56 11.29
N PHE A 15 5.84 -2.65 10.36
CA PHE A 15 6.15 -2.98 8.96
C PHE A 15 7.01 -1.90 8.32
N THR A 16 6.74 -0.62 8.61
CA THR A 16 7.59 0.48 8.16
C THR A 16 9.02 0.36 8.70
N MET A 17 9.18 0.02 9.99
CA MET A 17 10.48 -0.21 10.61
C MET A 17 11.21 -1.44 10.04
N LEU A 18 10.50 -2.52 9.74
CA LEU A 18 11.07 -3.71 9.10
C LEU A 18 11.59 -3.40 7.69
N LEU A 19 10.82 -2.65 6.90
CA LEU A 19 11.24 -2.19 5.57
C LEU A 19 12.47 -1.28 5.66
N PHE A 20 12.48 -0.36 6.64
CA PHE A 20 13.65 0.48 6.89
C PHE A 20 14.89 -0.34 7.28
N ALA A 21 14.76 -1.29 8.20
CA ALA A 21 15.86 -2.15 8.63
C ALA A 21 16.40 -3.02 7.48
N TRP A 22 15.53 -3.49 6.59
CA TRP A 22 15.94 -4.18 5.36
C TRP A 22 16.65 -3.23 4.40
N PHE A 23 16.13 -2.02 4.22
CA PHE A 23 16.69 -1.00 3.33
C PHE A 23 18.11 -0.57 3.73
N VAL A 24 18.37 -0.39 5.03
CA VAL A 24 19.72 -0.06 5.53
C VAL A 24 20.76 -1.13 5.16
N GLN A 25 20.32 -2.36 4.88
CA GLN A 25 21.19 -3.45 4.42
C GLN A 25 21.32 -3.53 2.88
N HIS A 26 20.49 -2.79 2.12
CA HIS A 26 20.41 -2.81 0.66
C HIS A 26 20.52 -1.39 0.09
N THR A 27 21.67 -0.76 0.30
CA THR A 27 21.92 0.66 -0.03
C THR A 27 22.03 0.94 -1.53
N ASP A 28 22.05 -0.10 -2.37
CA ASP A 28 21.97 -0.03 -3.83
C ASP A 28 20.54 0.25 -4.33
N GLN A 29 19.54 0.04 -3.48
CA GLN A 29 18.14 0.31 -3.80
C GLN A 29 17.76 1.74 -3.42
N ILE A 30 16.78 2.31 -4.12
CA ILE A 30 16.08 3.52 -3.69
C ILE A 30 14.69 3.08 -3.23
N LEU A 31 14.30 3.46 -2.01
CA LEU A 31 13.02 3.08 -1.43
C LEU A 31 12.30 4.31 -0.90
N ASN A 32 11.00 4.39 -1.20
CA ASN A 32 10.11 5.37 -0.61
C ASN A 32 8.83 4.70 -0.12
N THR A 33 8.35 5.10 1.05
CA THR A 33 7.13 4.58 1.65
C THR A 33 6.11 5.69 1.85
N PHE A 34 4.86 5.40 1.55
CA PHE A 34 3.73 6.25 1.91
C PHE A 34 2.77 5.47 2.81
N SER A 35 2.11 6.18 3.72
CA SER A 35 1.04 5.65 4.57
C SER A 35 -0.15 6.62 4.55
N GLY A 36 -1.36 6.08 4.58
CA GLY A 36 -2.58 6.88 4.57
C GLY A 36 -2.81 7.72 3.30
N CYS A 37 -2.07 7.46 2.22
CA CYS A 37 -2.27 8.11 0.94
C CYS A 37 -3.40 7.45 0.16
N LEU A 38 -4.21 8.28 -0.49
CA LEU A 38 -5.26 7.81 -1.40
C LEU A 38 -4.69 7.71 -2.82
N LEU A 39 -4.69 6.50 -3.35
CA LEU A 39 -4.35 6.19 -4.74
C LEU A 39 -5.62 6.24 -5.58
N GLU A 40 -5.58 6.86 -6.75
CA GLU A 40 -6.72 6.92 -7.65
C GLU A 40 -6.35 6.76 -9.12
N LYS A 41 -7.21 6.10 -9.88
CA LYS A 41 -7.37 6.39 -11.31
C LYS A 41 -8.62 7.26 -11.45
N PRO A 42 -8.49 8.56 -11.80
CA PRO A 42 -9.60 9.50 -11.82
C PRO A 42 -10.86 8.95 -12.50
N GLN A 43 -12.01 9.18 -11.88
CA GLN A 43 -13.34 8.75 -12.37
C GLN A 43 -13.54 7.22 -12.47
N LYS A 44 -12.56 6.40 -12.06
CA LYS A 44 -12.67 4.93 -12.08
C LYS A 44 -12.76 4.32 -10.69
N ARG A 45 -11.65 4.37 -9.94
CA ARG A 45 -11.45 3.67 -8.67
C ARG A 45 -10.44 4.41 -7.82
N SER A 46 -10.56 4.25 -6.50
CA SER A 46 -9.60 4.77 -5.53
C SER A 46 -9.46 3.83 -4.33
N GLY A 47 -8.26 3.74 -3.77
CA GLY A 47 -7.97 2.96 -2.57
C GLY A 47 -7.01 3.69 -1.64
N ALA A 48 -7.10 3.43 -0.34
CA ALA A 48 -6.21 3.96 0.68
C ALA A 48 -5.50 2.80 1.39
N PRO A 49 -4.43 2.25 0.80
CA PRO A 49 -3.65 1.20 1.45
C PRO A 49 -2.91 1.71 2.69
N ASP A 50 -2.75 0.83 3.67
CA ASP A 50 -1.99 1.11 4.89
C ASP A 50 -0.48 1.24 4.61
N LEU A 51 0.01 0.38 3.72
CA LEU A 51 1.40 0.35 3.28
C LEU A 51 1.49 0.61 1.79
N VAL A 52 2.37 1.53 1.38
CA VAL A 52 2.72 1.75 -0.02
C VAL A 52 4.23 1.81 -0.15
N VAL A 53 4.78 1.04 -1.09
CA VAL A 53 6.23 1.00 -1.34
C VAL A 53 6.52 1.26 -2.81
N TYR A 54 7.41 2.21 -3.03
CA TYR A 54 8.05 2.46 -4.31
C TYR A 54 9.52 2.07 -4.22
N LEU A 55 9.97 1.24 -5.16
CA LEU A 55 11.36 0.89 -5.40
C LEU A 55 11.85 1.61 -6.65
N GLY A 56 13.06 2.17 -6.59
CA GLY A 56 13.66 2.97 -7.65
C GLY A 56 13.24 4.45 -7.61
N GLU A 57 13.70 5.18 -8.62
CA GLU A 57 13.41 6.60 -8.79
C GLU A 57 11.94 6.85 -9.22
N ASP A 58 11.59 8.10 -9.51
CA ASP A 58 10.27 8.49 -10.06
C ASP A 58 9.05 8.10 -9.22
N TYR A 59 9.17 8.14 -7.90
CA TYR A 59 8.02 8.06 -6.99
C TYR A 59 7.26 9.40 -6.93
N PRO A 60 5.96 9.40 -6.57
CA PRO A 60 5.14 10.60 -6.52
C PRO A 60 5.72 11.69 -5.60
N LYS A 61 5.70 12.94 -6.07
CA LYS A 61 6.08 14.12 -5.28
C LYS A 61 4.96 15.14 -5.38
N TRP A 62 4.42 15.56 -4.24
CA TRP A 62 3.39 16.59 -4.22
C TRP A 62 3.92 17.92 -4.76
N GLN A 63 3.13 18.59 -5.60
CA GLN A 63 3.41 19.93 -6.09
C GLN A 63 2.27 20.89 -5.71
N GLN A 64 2.60 22.19 -5.62
CA GLN A 64 1.62 23.21 -5.26
C GLN A 64 0.44 23.23 -6.25
N GLY A 65 -0.77 23.11 -5.71
CA GLY A 65 -2.01 23.07 -6.51
C GLY A 65 -2.45 21.65 -6.90
N GLU A 66 -1.68 20.61 -6.59
CA GLU A 66 -2.10 19.23 -6.79
C GLU A 66 -3.02 18.73 -5.66
N SER A 67 -3.91 17.80 -6.03
CA SER A 67 -4.76 17.09 -5.08
C SER A 67 -3.92 16.34 -4.05
N ARG A 68 -4.52 16.04 -2.89
CA ARG A 68 -3.95 15.11 -1.91
C ARG A 68 -3.89 13.65 -2.41
N TYR A 69 -4.54 13.36 -3.54
CA TYR A 69 -4.59 12.03 -4.14
C TYR A 69 -3.41 11.80 -5.07
N ILE A 70 -2.85 10.59 -5.02
CA ILE A 70 -1.86 10.15 -5.99
C ILE A 70 -2.61 9.65 -7.22
N ASN A 71 -2.61 10.47 -8.26
CA ASN A 71 -3.23 10.14 -9.54
C ASN A 71 -2.34 9.16 -10.32
N LEU A 72 -2.76 7.91 -10.42
CA LEU A 72 -2.07 6.80 -11.08
C LEU A 72 -2.15 6.84 -12.61
N ASP A 73 -2.92 7.76 -13.21
CA ASP A 73 -2.82 8.06 -14.64
C ASP A 73 -1.66 9.04 -14.94
N LYS A 74 -1.13 9.72 -13.92
CA LYS A 74 0.02 10.65 -14.03
C LYS A 74 1.30 10.05 -13.46
N TRP A 75 1.20 9.41 -12.30
CA TRP A 75 2.31 8.79 -11.60
C TRP A 75 2.31 7.29 -11.84
N ARG A 76 3.50 6.68 -11.82
CA ARG A 76 3.60 5.23 -11.84
C ARG A 76 2.88 4.61 -10.64
N VAL A 77 2.39 3.39 -10.81
CA VAL A 77 1.82 2.60 -9.71
C VAL A 77 2.93 2.20 -8.71
N PRO A 78 2.59 2.03 -7.42
CA PRO A 78 3.51 1.46 -6.44
C PRO A 78 4.00 0.07 -6.85
N ASN A 79 5.18 -0.29 -6.37
CA ASN A 79 5.70 -1.65 -6.52
C ASN A 79 4.92 -2.63 -5.63
N LEU A 80 4.58 -2.20 -4.42
CA LEU A 80 3.83 -2.98 -3.44
C LEU A 80 2.84 -2.07 -2.72
N VAL A 81 1.63 -2.58 -2.48
CA VAL A 81 0.71 -2.03 -1.48
C VAL A 81 0.35 -3.10 -0.45
N GLY A 82 -0.08 -2.69 0.74
CA GLY A 82 -0.50 -3.63 1.76
C GLY A 82 -1.55 -3.09 2.72
N GLU A 83 -2.22 -4.03 3.38
CA GLU A 83 -3.31 -3.79 4.34
C GLU A 83 -3.03 -4.54 5.65
N ILE A 84 -3.21 -3.83 6.76
CA ILE A 84 -3.11 -4.39 8.11
C ILE A 84 -4.52 -4.82 8.54
N SER A 85 -4.80 -6.11 8.39
CA SER A 85 -6.13 -6.67 8.63
C SER A 85 -6.32 -7.08 10.09
N ASP A 86 -6.82 -6.16 10.93
CA ASP A 86 -7.25 -6.48 12.29
C ASP A 86 -8.68 -7.04 12.31
N THR A 87 -9.64 -6.27 11.79
CA THR A 87 -11.07 -6.64 11.72
C THR A 87 -11.60 -6.75 10.28
N THR A 88 -10.73 -6.55 9.29
CA THR A 88 -11.09 -6.36 7.88
C THR A 88 -10.61 -7.49 6.95
N LEU A 89 -10.11 -8.59 7.51
CA LEU A 89 -9.45 -9.67 6.77
C LEU A 89 -10.23 -10.17 5.55
N SER A 90 -11.54 -10.37 5.68
CA SER A 90 -12.36 -10.86 4.55
C SER A 90 -12.41 -9.85 3.39
N THR A 91 -12.59 -8.57 3.71
CA THR A 91 -12.61 -7.48 2.71
C THR A 91 -11.24 -7.30 2.07
N ASP A 92 -10.16 -7.41 2.85
CA ASP A 92 -8.80 -7.23 2.35
C ASP A 92 -8.36 -8.38 1.45
N LEU A 93 -8.82 -9.62 1.71
CA LEU A 93 -8.53 -10.80 0.89
C LEU A 93 -9.36 -10.90 -0.41
N ASP A 94 -10.45 -10.13 -0.53
CA ASP A 94 -11.40 -10.21 -1.65
C ASP A 94 -11.56 -8.86 -2.37
N GLU A 95 -12.44 -7.97 -1.86
CA GLU A 95 -12.79 -6.70 -2.51
C GLU A 95 -11.56 -5.82 -2.79
N LYS A 96 -10.68 -5.63 -1.81
CA LYS A 96 -9.50 -4.78 -1.99
C LYS A 96 -8.47 -5.40 -2.93
N LYS A 97 -8.36 -6.73 -2.95
CA LYS A 97 -7.50 -7.43 -3.90
C LYS A 97 -7.91 -7.11 -5.34
N HIS A 98 -9.21 -7.17 -5.64
CA HIS A 98 -9.74 -6.79 -6.96
C HIS A 98 -9.57 -5.30 -7.24
N LEU A 99 -9.82 -4.43 -6.26
CA LEU A 99 -9.58 -2.99 -6.38
C LEU A 99 -8.13 -2.67 -6.77
N TYR A 100 -7.15 -3.27 -6.09
CA TYR A 100 -5.74 -2.98 -6.37
C TYR A 100 -5.28 -3.56 -7.70
N ALA A 101 -5.85 -4.69 -8.13
CA ALA A 101 -5.68 -5.21 -9.49
C ALA A 101 -6.21 -4.23 -10.55
N ASP A 102 -7.41 -3.67 -10.38
CA ASP A 102 -7.99 -2.65 -11.29
C ASP A 102 -7.13 -1.37 -11.36
N LEU A 103 -6.49 -1.02 -10.24
CA LEU A 103 -5.55 0.10 -10.16
C LEU A 103 -4.20 -0.22 -10.83
N GLY A 104 -3.97 -1.45 -11.30
CA GLY A 104 -2.76 -1.88 -11.99
C GLY A 104 -1.58 -2.19 -11.06
N ILE A 105 -1.85 -2.33 -9.75
CA ILE A 105 -0.83 -2.67 -8.76
C ILE A 105 -0.49 -4.16 -8.89
N ARG A 106 0.80 -4.49 -8.89
CA ARG A 106 1.29 -5.84 -9.18
C ARG A 106 1.57 -6.68 -7.96
N GLU A 107 1.88 -6.06 -6.83
CA GLU A 107 2.12 -6.78 -5.57
C GLU A 107 1.24 -6.22 -4.46
N TYR A 108 0.57 -7.13 -3.75
CA TYR A 108 -0.39 -6.78 -2.70
C TYR A 108 -0.24 -7.71 -1.50
N TRP A 109 -0.04 -7.14 -0.32
CA TRP A 109 0.12 -7.89 0.93
C TRP A 109 -1.05 -7.66 1.89
N VAL A 110 -1.49 -8.72 2.54
CA VAL A 110 -2.51 -8.68 3.60
C VAL A 110 -1.89 -9.24 4.88
N ILE A 111 -1.78 -8.39 5.90
CA ILE A 111 -1.18 -8.73 7.19
C ILE A 111 -2.32 -9.10 8.14
N ASP A 112 -2.52 -10.39 8.37
CA ASP A 112 -3.53 -10.92 9.29
C ASP A 112 -3.00 -10.81 10.73
N VAL A 113 -3.47 -9.78 11.44
CA VAL A 113 -3.03 -9.42 12.79
C VAL A 113 -3.35 -10.54 13.78
N GLN A 114 -4.55 -11.11 13.67
CA GLN A 114 -5.07 -12.10 14.62
C GLN A 114 -4.34 -13.44 14.47
N ALA A 115 -4.10 -13.89 13.23
CA ALA A 115 -3.40 -15.15 12.97
C ALA A 115 -1.87 -15.01 12.85
N LYS A 116 -1.33 -13.78 12.96
CA LYS A 116 0.11 -13.47 12.88
C LYS A 116 0.77 -14.04 11.61
N ARG A 117 0.17 -13.78 10.45
CA ARG A 117 0.65 -14.24 9.15
C ARG A 117 0.51 -13.16 8.10
N VAL A 118 1.26 -13.30 7.02
CA VAL A 118 1.19 -12.41 5.86
C VAL A 118 0.77 -13.23 4.64
N PHE A 119 -0.22 -12.74 3.92
CA PHE A 119 -0.53 -13.21 2.57
C PHE A 119 0.13 -12.27 1.58
N ALA A 120 0.98 -12.80 0.71
CA ALA A 120 1.62 -12.04 -0.36
C ALA A 120 1.03 -12.48 -1.70
N PHE A 121 0.47 -11.54 -2.46
CA PHE A 121 -0.13 -11.79 -3.76
C PHE A 121 0.65 -11.08 -4.86
N GLN A 122 0.91 -11.79 -5.95
CA GLN A 122 1.17 -11.18 -7.24
C GLN A 122 -0.17 -11.04 -7.97
N LEU A 123 -0.56 -9.80 -8.23
CA LEU A 123 -1.79 -9.46 -8.91
C LEU A 123 -1.57 -9.41 -10.43
N GLN A 124 -2.61 -9.77 -11.17
CA GLN A 124 -2.72 -9.55 -12.60
C GLN A 124 -3.82 -8.50 -12.81
N GLU A 125 -3.71 -7.72 -13.88
CA GLU A 125 -4.82 -6.84 -14.27
C GLU A 125 -6.06 -7.70 -14.57
N ASN A 126 -7.23 -7.24 -14.11
CA ASN A 126 -8.51 -7.92 -14.31
C ASN A 126 -9.02 -7.79 -15.76
#